data_AF-A0A7S0PX50-F1
#
_entry.id   AF-A0A7S0PX50-F1
#
_cell.length_a   1.000
_cell.length_b   1.000
_cell.length_c   1.000
_cell.angle_alpha   90.00
_cell.angle_beta   90.00
_cell.angle_gamma   90.00
#
_symmetry.space_group_name_H-M   'P 1'
#
loop_
_entity.id
_entity.type
_entity.pdbx_description
1 polymer ?
#
loop_
_entity_poly.entity_id
_entity_poly.type
_entity_poly.pdbx_seq_one_letter_code
_entity_poly.pdbx_strand_id
1 'polypeptide(L)'
;SCRERYGPSSEWMAFIDTDEYLVPMDGSETWENVLNDMDKRKINILKMRSSRGKPIVELMEPLNDQSKCEPPKSKHKDEPDSCVEPKRDKTFLEVYNCEFIKPPKPDRFARAMKQIYKPDYVLSHFVHYSTVTKDIARLRKEYGPNEVFVEDTHASKWESTMPEIFLNELTEGALIHSRSVLPQDTMRRTSECYLKSKYNCNLGYPCPDSVPFKDELHKDNVFQDENGKYCNCWRNSLVDEFFIPKLEETLGIK
;
A
#
# COMPACT_ATOMS: atom_id res chain seq x y z
N SER A 1 -20.35 -7.67 12.26
CA SER A 1 -21.26 -6.85 11.43
C SER A 1 -21.10 -7.08 9.93
N CYS A 2 -20.17 -6.45 9.20
CA CYS A 2 -20.12 -6.57 7.72
C CYS A 2 -19.99 -8.02 7.23
N ARG A 3 -19.05 -8.79 7.79
CA ARG A 3 -18.88 -10.20 7.44
C ARG A 3 -20.10 -11.06 7.76
N GLU A 4 -20.85 -10.78 8.82
CA GLU A 4 -22.07 -11.54 9.14
C GLU A 4 -23.22 -11.18 8.21
N ARG A 5 -23.31 -9.92 7.77
CA ARG A 5 -24.36 -9.43 6.88
C ARG A 5 -24.15 -9.87 5.43
N TYR A 6 -22.92 -9.73 4.94
CA TYR A 6 -22.60 -9.90 3.52
C TYR A 6 -21.85 -11.21 3.23
N GLY A 7 -21.15 -11.76 4.22
CA GLY A 7 -20.34 -12.97 4.04
C GLY A 7 -21.11 -14.19 3.52
N PRO A 8 -22.35 -14.48 3.96
CA PRO A 8 -23.12 -15.61 3.41
C PRO A 8 -23.44 -15.51 1.91
N SER A 9 -23.38 -14.30 1.34
CA SER A 9 -23.64 -14.01 -0.07
C SER A 9 -22.39 -13.63 -0.87
N SER A 10 -21.20 -13.80 -0.30
CA SER A 10 -19.94 -13.42 -0.93
C SER A 10 -18.95 -14.58 -0.90
N GLU A 11 -18.27 -14.81 -2.03
CA GLU A 11 -17.19 -15.81 -2.07
C GLU A 11 -15.91 -15.28 -1.44
N TRP A 12 -15.61 -14.01 -1.71
CA TRP A 12 -14.45 -13.29 -1.19
C TRP A 12 -14.91 -11.94 -0.61
N MET A 13 -14.25 -11.49 0.46
CA MET A 13 -14.47 -10.19 1.07
C MET A 13 -13.14 -9.47 1.22
N ALA A 14 -13.13 -8.17 0.94
CA ALA A 14 -12.01 -7.29 1.24
C ALA A 14 -12.46 -6.18 2.19
N PHE A 15 -11.53 -5.70 3.02
CA PHE A 15 -11.71 -4.46 3.76
C PHE A 15 -10.54 -3.53 3.43
N ILE A 16 -10.86 -2.39 2.84
CA ILE A 16 -9.91 -1.35 2.47
C ILE A 16 -10.41 0.01 2.93
N ASP A 17 -9.49 0.91 3.21
CA ASP A 17 -9.81 2.29 3.54
C ASP A 17 -10.15 3.06 2.25
N THR A 18 -10.81 4.21 2.38
CA THR A 18 -11.25 5.01 1.22
C THR A 18 -10.09 5.59 0.40
N ASP A 19 -8.89 5.61 0.98
CA ASP A 19 -7.64 6.04 0.36
C ASP A 19 -6.78 4.86 -0.10
N GLU A 20 -7.35 3.67 -0.30
CA GLU A 20 -6.62 2.47 -0.72
C GLU A 20 -7.22 1.86 -1.99
N TYR A 21 -6.34 1.38 -2.88
CA TYR A 21 -6.72 0.72 -4.13
C TYR A 21 -6.10 -0.66 -4.24
N LEU A 22 -6.92 -1.64 -4.60
CA LEU A 22 -6.51 -3.02 -4.89
C LEU A 22 -6.29 -3.20 -6.38
N VAL A 23 -5.07 -3.50 -6.79
CA VAL A 23 -4.68 -3.63 -8.19
C VAL A 23 -4.32 -5.09 -8.50
N PRO A 24 -5.05 -5.79 -9.39
CA PRO A 24 -4.62 -7.10 -9.86
C PRO A 24 -3.42 -6.93 -10.79
N MET A 25 -2.35 -7.67 -10.52
CA MET A 25 -1.05 -7.51 -11.21
C MET A 25 -0.85 -8.49 -12.36
N ASP A 26 -1.86 -9.29 -12.68
CA ASP A 26 -1.87 -10.23 -13.80
C ASP A 26 -2.27 -9.57 -15.14
N GLY A 27 -2.46 -8.24 -15.14
CA GLY A 27 -2.84 -7.46 -16.31
C GLY A 27 -4.34 -7.53 -16.65
N SER A 28 -5.15 -8.16 -15.81
CA SER A 28 -6.60 -8.18 -15.95
C SER A 28 -7.25 -6.93 -15.30
N GLU A 29 -8.51 -6.66 -15.64
CA GLU A 29 -9.27 -5.57 -15.02
C GLU A 29 -9.91 -5.98 -13.68
N THR A 30 -10.02 -7.29 -13.43
CA THR A 30 -10.78 -7.85 -12.31
C THR A 30 -9.90 -8.78 -11.48
N TRP A 31 -10.26 -8.99 -10.22
CA TRP A 31 -9.53 -9.92 -9.36
C TRP A 31 -9.86 -11.40 -9.65
N GLU A 32 -10.74 -11.70 -10.61
CA GLU A 32 -11.29 -13.06 -10.81
C GLU A 32 -10.21 -14.10 -11.07
N ASN A 33 -9.24 -13.81 -11.94
CA ASN A 33 -8.16 -14.74 -12.25
C ASN A 33 -7.31 -15.09 -11.02
N VAL A 34 -6.91 -14.06 -10.28
CA VAL A 34 -6.11 -14.19 -9.06
C VAL A 34 -6.88 -14.99 -8.01
N LEU A 35 -8.15 -14.65 -7.77
CA LEU A 35 -8.98 -15.32 -6.78
C LEU A 35 -9.29 -16.78 -7.15
N ASN A 36 -9.52 -17.06 -8.44
CA ASN A 36 -9.70 -18.43 -8.94
C ASN A 36 -8.43 -19.28 -8.80
N ASP A 37 -7.24 -18.69 -8.98
CA ASP A 37 -5.98 -19.38 -8.69
C ASP A 37 -5.83 -19.70 -7.20
N MET A 38 -6.17 -18.74 -6.33
CA MET A 38 -6.16 -18.94 -4.88
C MET A 38 -7.10 -20.06 -4.44
N ASP A 39 -8.28 -20.17 -5.05
CA ASP A 39 -9.22 -21.26 -4.80
C ASP A 39 -8.65 -22.63 -5.18
N LYS A 40 -7.99 -22.74 -6.34
CA LYS A 40 -7.31 -23.98 -6.76
C LYS A 40 -6.19 -24.37 -5.80
N ARG A 41 -5.47 -23.37 -5.27
CA ARG A 41 -4.40 -23.52 -4.29
C ARG A 41 -4.90 -23.73 -2.86
N LYS A 42 -6.22 -23.67 -2.64
CA LYS A 42 -6.89 -23.79 -1.33
C LYS A 42 -6.44 -22.71 -0.33
N ILE A 43 -6.16 -21.51 -0.84
CA ILE A 43 -5.85 -20.33 -0.04
C ILE A 43 -7.15 -19.67 0.38
N ASN A 44 -7.26 -19.26 1.64
CA ASN A 44 -8.44 -18.62 2.20
C ASN A 44 -8.22 -17.14 2.54
N ILE A 45 -6.97 -16.68 2.67
CA ILE A 45 -6.63 -15.30 3.02
C ILE A 45 -5.44 -14.83 2.18
N LEU A 46 -5.64 -13.77 1.42
CA LEU A 46 -4.61 -13.06 0.68
C LEU A 46 -4.23 -11.83 1.50
N LYS A 47 -2.94 -11.64 1.74
CA LYS A 47 -2.38 -10.50 2.47
C LYS A 47 -1.58 -9.64 1.51
N MET A 48 -1.76 -8.33 1.61
CA MET A 48 -0.99 -7.35 0.84
C MET A 48 -0.20 -6.48 1.79
N ARG A 49 1.06 -6.20 1.46
CA ARG A 49 1.89 -5.26 2.21
C ARG A 49 1.44 -3.85 1.86
N SER A 50 1.16 -3.02 2.86
CA SER A 50 0.78 -1.62 2.65
C SER A 50 1.95 -0.69 2.88
N SER A 51 2.17 0.23 1.94
CA SER A 51 3.04 1.38 2.14
C SER A 51 2.37 2.62 1.57
N ARG A 52 2.54 3.75 2.27
CA ARG A 52 1.95 5.01 1.86
C ARG A 52 2.68 5.54 0.63
N GLY A 53 1.93 5.69 -0.46
CA GLY A 53 2.35 6.44 -1.63
C GLY A 53 2.54 7.91 -1.28
N LYS A 54 3.52 8.54 -1.91
CA LYS A 54 3.74 9.99 -1.85
C LYS A 54 3.09 10.64 -3.06
N PRO A 55 2.48 11.83 -2.92
CA PRO A 55 1.96 12.56 -4.06
C PRO A 55 3.10 13.03 -4.96
N ILE A 56 3.04 12.70 -6.25
CA ILE A 56 4.09 13.01 -7.24
C ILE A 56 4.16 14.51 -7.45
N VAL A 57 5.35 15.10 -7.25
CA VAL A 57 5.56 16.56 -7.31
C VAL A 57 5.13 17.19 -8.65
N GLU A 58 5.33 16.49 -9.76
CA GLU A 58 4.96 16.96 -11.11
C GLU A 58 3.43 17.01 -11.34
N LEU A 59 2.68 16.32 -10.48
CA LEU A 59 1.21 16.28 -10.48
C LEU A 59 0.59 17.18 -9.41
N MET A 60 1.40 18.03 -8.78
CA MET A 60 0.95 19.05 -7.85
C MET A 60 0.85 20.41 -8.54
N GLU A 61 0.00 21.28 -8.00
CA GLU A 61 -0.13 22.68 -8.38
C GLU A 61 -0.13 23.60 -7.15
N PRO A 62 0.22 24.88 -7.28
CA PRO A 62 0.11 25.81 -6.16
C PRO A 62 -1.33 25.85 -5.63
N LEU A 63 -1.47 25.76 -4.30
CA LEU A 63 -2.76 25.91 -3.63
C LEU A 63 -3.37 27.26 -4.00
N ASN A 64 -4.61 27.24 -4.50
CA ASN A 64 -5.31 28.41 -5.01
C ASN A 64 -5.42 29.55 -3.98
N ASP A 65 -5.61 29.19 -2.71
CA ASP A 65 -5.69 30.12 -1.58
C ASP A 65 -4.61 29.79 -0.56
N GLN A 66 -3.47 30.47 -0.68
CA GLN A 66 -2.33 30.29 0.22
C GLN A 66 -2.65 30.69 1.67
N SER A 67 -3.71 31.47 1.92
CA SER A 67 -4.10 31.85 3.28
C SER A 67 -4.65 30.66 4.08
N LYS A 68 -5.14 29.62 3.40
CA LYS A 68 -5.57 28.35 4.00
C LYS A 68 -4.41 27.45 4.40
N CYS A 69 -3.19 27.82 4.00
CA CYS A 69 -2.03 27.05 4.35
C CYS A 69 -1.48 27.49 5.71
N GLU A 70 -1.76 26.69 6.73
CA GLU A 70 -1.25 26.97 8.07
C GLU A 70 0.26 26.74 8.12
N PRO A 71 1.06 27.74 8.52
CA PRO A 71 2.50 27.54 8.62
C PRO A 71 2.81 26.46 9.66
N PRO A 72 3.80 25.59 9.41
CA PRO A 72 4.11 24.51 10.31
C PRO A 72 4.56 25.04 11.67
N LYS A 73 4.08 24.43 12.76
CA LYS A 73 4.27 24.92 14.13
C LYS A 73 5.74 25.03 14.57
N SER A 74 6.66 24.28 13.95
CA SER A 74 8.08 24.38 14.27
C SER A 74 8.78 25.44 13.43
N LYS A 75 9.57 26.30 14.10
CA LYS A 75 10.40 27.31 13.44
C LYS A 75 11.55 26.62 12.70
N HIS A 76 11.46 26.56 11.37
CA HIS A 76 12.62 26.30 10.52
C HIS A 76 13.37 27.62 10.25
N LYS A 77 14.67 27.52 9.93
CA LYS A 77 15.48 28.69 9.58
C LYS A 77 15.18 29.20 8.16
N ASP A 78 14.74 28.31 7.30
CA ASP A 78 14.48 28.60 5.89
C ASP A 78 13.07 29.18 5.72
N GLU A 79 12.91 30.06 4.74
CA GLU A 79 11.59 30.56 4.35
C GLU A 79 10.74 29.39 3.83
N PRO A 80 9.47 29.28 4.26
CA PRO A 80 8.61 28.22 3.80
C PRO A 80 8.25 28.42 2.32
N ASP A 81 8.24 27.32 1.58
CA ASP A 81 7.72 27.27 0.23
C ASP A 81 6.21 27.54 0.20
N SER A 82 5.70 27.98 -0.95
CA SER A 82 4.26 28.03 -1.21
C SER A 82 3.64 26.64 -1.16
N CYS A 83 2.43 26.52 -0.64
CA CYS A 83 1.77 25.22 -0.50
C CYS A 83 1.29 24.73 -1.85
N VAL A 84 1.33 23.41 -2.03
CA VAL A 84 0.84 22.74 -3.22
C VAL A 84 -0.25 21.73 -2.89
N GLU A 85 -1.16 21.54 -3.83
CA GLU A 85 -2.25 20.55 -3.79
C GLU A 85 -2.21 19.67 -5.05
N PRO A 86 -2.78 18.45 -5.03
CA PRO A 86 -2.93 17.66 -6.25
C PRO A 86 -3.67 18.44 -7.33
N LYS A 87 -3.18 18.36 -8.57
CA LYS A 87 -3.86 18.96 -9.73
C LYS A 87 -5.29 18.45 -9.86
N ARG A 88 -6.22 19.36 -10.13
CA ARG A 88 -7.66 19.01 -10.24
C ARG A 88 -8.03 18.13 -11.43
N ASP A 89 -7.22 18.13 -12.48
CA ASP A 89 -7.40 17.29 -13.67
C ASP A 89 -6.72 15.92 -13.52
N LYS A 90 -6.24 15.58 -12.32
CA LYS A 90 -5.52 14.34 -12.04
C LYS A 90 -6.27 13.46 -11.06
N THR A 91 -6.22 12.15 -11.31
CA THR A 91 -6.88 11.18 -10.42
C THR A 91 -6.05 10.94 -9.18
N PHE A 92 -6.70 10.55 -8.09
CA PHE A 92 -6.02 10.23 -6.84
C PHE A 92 -5.08 9.01 -7.00
N LEU A 93 -5.48 8.03 -7.81
CA LEU A 93 -4.63 6.89 -8.16
C LEU A 93 -3.34 7.34 -8.86
N GLU A 94 -3.43 8.27 -9.82
CA GLU A 94 -2.28 8.82 -10.55
C GLU A 94 -1.35 9.63 -9.64
N VAL A 95 -1.91 10.54 -8.85
CA VAL A 95 -1.13 11.42 -7.97
C VAL A 95 -0.33 10.61 -6.95
N TYR A 96 -0.90 9.54 -6.39
CA TYR A 96 -0.29 8.77 -5.31
C TYR A 96 0.35 7.45 -5.76
N ASN A 97 0.51 7.20 -7.07
CA ASN A 97 1.26 6.07 -7.61
C ASN A 97 2.78 6.26 -7.46
N CYS A 98 3.26 6.52 -6.24
CA CYS A 98 4.69 6.65 -5.94
C CYS A 98 5.01 6.08 -4.57
N GLU A 99 5.34 4.80 -4.53
CA GLU A 99 5.64 4.09 -3.30
C GLU A 99 7.09 4.31 -2.86
N PHE A 100 7.29 4.60 -1.58
CA PHE A 100 8.64 4.74 -1.01
C PHE A 100 9.44 3.44 -1.04
N ILE A 101 8.76 2.29 -1.08
CA ILE A 101 9.38 0.96 -1.08
C ILE A 101 9.07 0.32 -2.41
N LYS A 102 10.11 0.05 -3.20
CA LYS A 102 9.93 -0.62 -4.48
C LYS A 102 9.36 -2.02 -4.27
N PRO A 103 8.28 -2.40 -4.96
CA PRO A 103 7.83 -3.79 -5.00
C PRO A 103 8.93 -4.73 -5.53
N PRO A 104 9.06 -5.97 -4.99
CA PRO A 104 8.31 -6.51 -3.86
C PRO A 104 8.80 -5.94 -2.52
N LYS A 105 7.86 -5.56 -1.64
CA LYS A 105 8.17 -4.97 -0.35
C LYS A 105 8.78 -6.02 0.60
N PRO A 106 9.77 -5.65 1.43
CA PRO A 106 10.37 -6.55 2.42
C PRO A 106 9.37 -7.05 3.48
N ASP A 107 9.67 -8.20 4.10
CA ASP A 107 8.79 -8.85 5.08
C ASP A 107 8.46 -8.01 6.31
N ARG A 108 9.33 -7.06 6.70
CA ARG A 108 9.05 -6.15 7.81
C ARG A 108 7.81 -5.27 7.59
N PHE A 109 7.33 -5.15 6.35
CA PHE A 109 6.09 -4.44 5.99
C PHE A 109 4.82 -5.29 6.07
N ALA A 110 4.93 -6.55 6.50
CA ALA A 110 3.80 -7.42 6.80
C ALA A 110 2.88 -6.91 7.93
N ARG A 111 3.33 -5.92 8.74
CA ARG A 111 2.60 -5.45 9.94
C ARG A 111 1.37 -4.59 9.63
N ALA A 112 1.41 -3.85 8.53
CA ALA A 112 0.32 -3.00 8.06
C ALA A 112 -0.22 -3.63 6.78
N MET A 113 -1.03 -4.68 6.93
CA MET A 113 -1.53 -5.45 5.80
C MET A 113 -3.03 -5.25 5.60
N LYS A 114 -3.45 -5.27 4.34
CA LYS A 114 -4.85 -5.41 3.96
C LYS A 114 -5.10 -6.82 3.47
N GLN A 115 -6.33 -7.28 3.61
CA GLN A 115 -6.67 -8.67 3.41
C GLN A 115 -7.87 -8.82 2.48
N ILE A 116 -7.79 -9.79 1.58
CA ILE A 116 -8.93 -10.38 0.87
C ILE A 116 -9.10 -11.78 1.45
N TYR A 117 -10.29 -12.13 1.90
CA TYR A 117 -10.51 -13.38 2.64
C TYR A 117 -11.82 -14.07 2.30
N LYS A 118 -11.85 -15.40 2.47
CA LYS A 118 -13.06 -16.23 2.44
C LYS A 118 -13.90 -15.99 3.70
N PRO A 119 -15.14 -15.47 3.57
CA PRO A 119 -15.94 -15.10 4.74
C PRO A 119 -16.42 -16.29 5.56
N ASP A 120 -16.50 -17.48 4.96
CA ASP A 120 -16.84 -18.70 5.68
C ASP A 120 -15.64 -19.24 6.48
N TYR A 121 -14.41 -18.95 6.07
CA TYR A 121 -13.18 -19.32 6.80
C TYR A 121 -12.87 -18.36 7.95
N VAL A 122 -13.16 -17.07 7.78
CA VAL A 122 -12.90 -16.01 8.77
C VAL A 122 -14.05 -15.87 9.76
N LEU A 123 -13.77 -16.15 11.04
CA LEU A 123 -14.69 -16.05 12.17
C LEU A 123 -14.74 -14.66 12.81
N SER A 124 -13.73 -13.82 12.59
CA SER A 124 -13.73 -12.40 12.96
C SER A 124 -12.63 -11.67 12.20
N HIS A 125 -12.84 -10.41 11.85
CA HIS A 125 -11.86 -9.60 11.11
C HIS A 125 -11.59 -8.28 11.86
N PHE A 126 -10.32 -8.01 12.13
CA PHE A 126 -9.83 -6.77 12.71
C PHE A 126 -9.15 -5.95 11.62
N VAL A 127 -9.80 -4.84 11.26
CA VAL A 127 -9.62 -3.98 10.07
C VAL A 127 -8.17 -3.65 9.66
N HIS A 128 -7.19 -3.71 10.57
CA HIS A 128 -5.81 -3.35 10.28
C HIS A 128 -4.74 -4.41 10.60
N TYR A 129 -5.09 -5.55 11.22
CA TYR A 129 -4.06 -6.37 11.88
C TYR A 129 -4.24 -7.88 11.81
N SER A 130 -5.48 -8.39 11.83
CA SER A 130 -5.64 -9.83 12.05
C SER A 130 -7.04 -10.34 11.77
N THR A 131 -7.09 -11.61 11.42
CA THR A 131 -8.30 -12.42 11.34
C THR A 131 -8.29 -13.47 12.45
N VAL A 132 -9.46 -13.77 13.00
CA VAL A 132 -9.70 -15.02 13.73
C VAL A 132 -10.29 -15.99 12.74
N THR A 133 -9.64 -17.14 12.56
CA THR A 133 -10.00 -18.12 11.53
C THR A 133 -10.60 -19.38 12.13
N LYS A 134 -11.26 -20.20 11.31
CA LYS A 134 -11.71 -21.54 11.70
C LYS A 134 -10.56 -22.40 12.24
N ASP A 135 -9.35 -22.24 11.71
CA ASP A 135 -8.19 -22.99 12.20
C ASP A 135 -7.74 -22.54 13.58
N ILE A 136 -7.67 -21.23 13.84
CA ILE A 136 -7.35 -20.73 15.19
C ILE A 136 -8.36 -21.27 16.22
N ALA A 137 -9.66 -21.29 15.85
CA ALA A 137 -10.70 -21.84 16.72
C ALA A 137 -10.58 -23.36 16.91
N ARG A 138 -10.24 -24.11 15.85
CA ARG A 138 -10.00 -25.55 15.88
C ARG A 138 -8.83 -25.89 16.81
N LEU A 139 -7.69 -25.22 16.62
CA LEU A 139 -6.50 -25.40 17.46
C LEU A 139 -6.82 -25.12 18.94
N ARG A 140 -7.50 -24.01 19.25
CA ARG A 140 -7.92 -23.71 20.63
C ARG A 140 -8.81 -24.80 21.24
N LYS A 141 -9.66 -25.46 20.44
CA LYS A 141 -10.51 -26.57 20.90
C LYS A 141 -9.72 -27.86 21.10
N GLU A 142 -8.74 -28.14 20.24
CA GLU A 142 -7.92 -29.35 20.29
C GLU A 142 -6.94 -29.35 21.47
N TYR A 143 -6.32 -28.22 21.80
CA TYR A 143 -5.26 -28.12 22.82
C TYR A 143 -5.70 -27.46 24.14
N GLY A 144 -6.92 -26.91 24.21
CA GLY A 144 -7.40 -26.21 25.41
C GLY A 144 -6.66 -24.88 25.68
N PRO A 145 -7.04 -24.14 26.74
CA PRO A 145 -6.52 -22.78 26.99
C PRO A 145 -5.12 -22.71 27.60
N ASN A 146 -4.61 -23.82 28.13
CA ASN A 146 -3.38 -23.86 28.95
C ASN A 146 -2.23 -24.66 28.32
N GLU A 147 -2.46 -25.31 27.18
CA GLU A 147 -1.36 -25.96 26.45
C GLU A 147 -0.65 -24.90 25.61
N VAL A 148 0.64 -24.73 25.89
CA VAL A 148 1.51 -23.91 25.05
C VAL A 148 1.59 -24.59 23.70
N PHE A 149 1.18 -23.87 22.65
CA PHE A 149 1.34 -24.33 21.28
C PHE A 149 2.83 -24.64 21.03
N VAL A 150 3.19 -25.93 20.99
CA VAL A 150 4.56 -26.36 20.70
C VAL A 150 4.72 -26.30 19.19
N GLU A 151 5.36 -25.23 18.74
CA GLU A 151 5.55 -24.84 17.33
C GLU A 151 6.21 -25.97 16.50
N ASP A 152 7.12 -26.76 17.11
CA ASP A 152 8.03 -27.67 16.41
C ASP A 152 7.39 -28.85 15.65
N THR A 153 6.26 -29.40 16.08
CA THR A 153 5.66 -30.59 15.41
C THR A 153 4.52 -30.23 14.46
N HIS A 154 3.90 -29.06 14.63
CA HIS A 154 2.77 -28.61 13.84
C HIS A 154 3.14 -27.56 12.78
N ALA A 155 4.28 -26.88 12.92
CA ALA A 155 4.77 -25.92 11.94
C ALA A 155 4.91 -26.55 10.55
N SER A 156 5.46 -27.76 10.42
CA SER A 156 5.66 -28.40 9.11
C SER A 156 4.35 -28.73 8.36
N LYS A 157 3.30 -29.14 9.07
CA LYS A 157 1.97 -29.42 8.49
C LYS A 157 1.19 -28.13 8.21
N TRP A 158 1.37 -27.11 9.05
CA TRP A 158 0.80 -25.78 8.87
C TRP A 158 1.43 -25.05 7.69
N GLU A 159 2.75 -25.10 7.55
CA GLU A 159 3.51 -24.51 6.43
C GLU A 159 3.15 -25.14 5.09
N SER A 160 2.95 -26.46 5.06
CA SER A 160 2.55 -27.19 3.83
C SER A 160 1.10 -26.99 3.41
N THR A 161 0.26 -26.38 4.26
CA THR A 161 -1.16 -26.14 3.96
C THR A 161 -1.58 -24.69 4.14
N MET A 162 -0.62 -23.75 4.25
CA MET A 162 -0.86 -22.37 4.68
C MET A 162 -2.10 -21.78 3.97
N PRO A 163 -3.22 -21.62 4.69
CA PRO A 163 -4.44 -21.07 4.11
C PRO A 163 -4.34 -19.56 3.92
N GLU A 164 -3.16 -18.98 4.19
CA GLU A 164 -2.89 -17.56 4.14
C GLU A 164 -1.57 -17.30 3.42
N ILE A 165 -1.54 -16.37 2.47
CA ILE A 165 -0.30 -15.98 1.76
C ILE A 165 -0.14 -14.47 1.72
N PHE A 166 1.09 -14.00 1.59
CA PHE A 166 1.34 -12.67 1.04
C PHE A 166 1.36 -12.75 -0.47
N LEU A 167 0.58 -11.89 -1.13
CA LEU A 167 0.59 -11.79 -2.58
C LEU A 167 1.95 -11.33 -3.09
N ASN A 168 2.31 -11.84 -4.26
CA ASN A 168 3.39 -11.29 -5.05
C ASN A 168 2.93 -9.98 -5.69
N GLU A 169 3.48 -8.85 -5.22
CA GLU A 169 3.14 -7.50 -5.68
C GLU A 169 3.53 -7.21 -7.13
N LEU A 170 4.33 -8.10 -7.76
CA LEU A 170 4.70 -7.97 -9.16
C LEU A 170 3.80 -8.78 -10.10
N THR A 171 3.17 -9.86 -9.63
CA THR A 171 2.50 -10.84 -10.51
C THR A 171 1.09 -11.21 -10.10
N GLU A 172 0.72 -11.04 -8.83
CA GLU A 172 -0.61 -11.43 -8.32
C GLU A 172 -1.43 -10.18 -7.97
N GLY A 173 -0.96 -9.34 -7.05
CA GLY A 173 -1.75 -8.20 -6.61
C GLY A 173 -0.98 -7.22 -5.74
N ALA A 174 -1.28 -5.93 -5.90
CA ALA A 174 -0.69 -4.84 -5.16
C ALA A 174 -1.76 -3.97 -4.48
N LEU A 175 -1.38 -3.34 -3.37
CA LEU A 175 -2.19 -2.35 -2.67
C LEU A 175 -1.51 -0.99 -2.81
N ILE A 176 -2.21 -0.02 -3.39
CA ILE A 176 -1.77 1.37 -3.45
C ILE A 176 -2.43 2.14 -2.32
N HIS A 177 -1.66 2.67 -1.37
CA HIS A 177 -2.17 3.48 -0.27
C HIS A 177 -1.95 4.97 -0.54
N SER A 178 -3.00 5.67 -0.93
CA SER A 178 -3.01 7.07 -1.34
C SER A 178 -3.20 8.07 -0.20
N ARG A 179 -2.54 7.88 0.95
CA ARG A 179 -2.71 8.78 2.08
C ARG A 179 -2.35 10.23 1.70
N SER A 180 -3.33 11.12 1.81
CA SER A 180 -3.13 12.55 1.52
C SER A 180 -2.04 13.20 2.36
N VAL A 181 -1.22 14.01 1.70
CA VAL A 181 -0.35 15.00 2.34
C VAL A 181 -1.15 16.30 2.46
N LEU A 182 -1.18 16.91 3.65
CA LEU A 182 -1.88 18.19 3.81
C LEU A 182 -1.08 19.30 3.12
N PRO A 183 -1.71 20.34 2.56
CA PRO A 183 -0.99 21.41 1.86
C PRO A 183 0.15 22.02 2.68
N GLN A 184 -0.02 22.21 3.99
CA GLN A 184 1.01 22.72 4.89
C GLN A 184 2.25 21.82 5.02
N ASP A 185 2.09 20.51 4.85
CA ASP A 185 3.20 19.55 4.93
C ASP A 185 4.11 19.62 3.68
N THR A 186 3.70 20.39 2.67
CA THR A 186 4.45 20.61 1.42
C THR A 186 5.32 21.88 1.44
N MET A 187 5.13 22.74 2.45
CA MET A 187 5.84 24.03 2.59
C MET A 187 7.33 23.89 2.83
N ARG A 188 7.80 22.69 3.15
CA ARG A 188 9.20 22.45 3.50
C ARG A 188 9.95 21.67 2.45
N ARG A 189 9.34 21.43 1.28
CA ARG A 189 9.92 20.58 0.24
C ARG A 189 11.33 21.01 -0.15
N THR A 190 11.62 22.30 -0.31
CA THR A 190 12.97 22.76 -0.67
C THR A 190 13.97 22.50 0.46
N SER A 191 13.53 22.61 1.72
CA SER A 191 14.35 22.39 2.92
C SER A 191 14.41 20.95 3.43
N GLU A 192 13.63 20.03 2.85
CA GLU A 192 13.51 18.63 3.32
C GLU A 192 13.72 17.59 2.21
N CYS A 193 13.47 17.93 0.94
CA CYS A 193 13.54 17.03 -0.21
C CYS A 193 14.86 17.20 -0.98
N TYR A 194 15.98 16.84 -0.35
CA TYR A 194 17.29 16.83 -0.97
C TYR A 194 18.17 15.70 -0.41
N LEU A 195 19.28 15.41 -1.10
CA LEU A 195 20.23 14.37 -0.69
C LEU A 195 20.81 14.65 0.70
N LYS A 196 20.75 13.65 1.61
CA LYS A 196 21.24 13.75 3.00
C LYS A 196 20.43 14.69 3.90
N SER A 197 19.21 15.03 3.51
CA SER A 197 18.26 15.67 4.41
C SER A 197 18.04 14.80 5.65
N LYS A 198 17.98 15.43 6.82
CA LYS A 198 17.64 14.75 8.09
C LYS A 198 16.12 14.61 8.29
N TYR A 199 15.33 15.17 7.37
CA TYR A 199 13.88 15.23 7.45
C TYR A 199 13.24 14.35 6.38
N ASN A 200 12.00 13.94 6.62
CA ASN A 200 11.25 13.13 5.67
C ASN A 200 10.68 14.03 4.58
N CYS A 201 11.05 13.80 3.33
CA CYS A 201 10.39 14.45 2.21
C CYS A 201 8.95 13.93 2.05
N ASN A 202 7.95 14.80 2.13
CA ASN A 202 6.54 14.40 2.01
C ASN A 202 6.05 14.22 0.57
N LEU A 203 6.74 14.82 -0.41
CA LEU A 203 6.40 14.71 -1.82
C LEU A 203 7.17 13.58 -2.50
N GLY A 204 6.58 13.01 -3.54
CA GLY A 204 7.13 11.94 -4.35
C GLY A 204 7.96 12.49 -5.51
N TYR A 205 9.19 12.00 -5.62
CA TYR A 205 10.11 12.23 -6.72
C TYR A 205 10.41 10.87 -7.34
N PRO A 206 9.76 10.51 -8.47
CA PRO A 206 9.90 9.20 -9.07
C PRO A 206 11.35 8.84 -9.39
N CYS A 207 11.77 7.66 -8.96
CA CYS A 207 13.04 7.05 -9.32
C CYS A 207 12.92 6.38 -10.69
N PRO A 208 13.96 6.47 -11.54
CA PRO A 208 14.09 5.58 -12.68
C PRO A 208 14.13 4.12 -12.24
N ASP A 209 13.66 3.21 -13.10
CA ASP A 209 13.65 1.77 -12.81
C ASP A 209 15.05 1.19 -12.60
N SER A 210 16.07 1.81 -13.20
CA SER A 210 17.48 1.44 -13.02
C SER A 210 17.99 1.66 -11.60
N VAL A 211 17.33 2.52 -10.81
CA VAL A 211 17.71 2.76 -9.42
C VAL A 211 17.26 1.56 -8.56
N PRO A 212 18.20 0.81 -7.96
CA PRO A 212 17.86 -0.31 -7.10
C PRO A 212 17.33 0.19 -5.76
N PHE A 213 16.29 -0.46 -5.25
CA PHE A 213 15.89 -0.30 -3.85
C PHE A 213 16.81 -1.14 -2.96
N LYS A 214 17.37 -0.51 -1.93
CA LYS A 214 18.18 -1.17 -0.89
C LYS A 214 17.54 -0.89 0.45
N ASP A 215 17.00 -1.92 1.10
CA ASP A 215 16.22 -1.77 2.34
C ASP A 215 17.04 -1.13 3.47
N GLU A 216 18.36 -1.35 3.49
CA GLU A 216 19.27 -0.79 4.48
C GLU A 216 19.37 0.74 4.40
N LEU A 217 19.16 1.30 3.20
CA LEU A 217 19.21 2.75 2.93
C LEU A 217 17.87 3.44 3.16
N HIS A 218 16.83 2.71 3.57
CA HIS A 218 15.49 3.25 3.85
C HIS A 218 15.49 4.38 4.91
N LYS A 219 16.55 4.51 5.72
CA LYS A 219 16.68 5.60 6.71
C LYS A 219 16.98 6.97 6.09
N ASP A 220 17.54 6.98 4.88
CA ASP A 220 18.06 8.20 4.28
C ASP A 220 16.98 8.97 3.49
N ASN A 221 15.75 8.46 3.41
CA ASN A 221 14.57 9.04 2.71
C ASN A 221 14.73 9.34 1.22
N VAL A 222 15.94 9.20 0.67
CA VAL A 222 16.31 9.70 -0.64
C VAL A 222 17.31 8.75 -1.29
N PHE A 223 17.10 8.48 -2.58
CA PHE A 223 17.97 7.68 -3.43
C PHE A 223 18.59 8.59 -4.49
N GLN A 224 19.69 8.13 -5.06
CA GLN A 224 20.42 8.85 -6.10
C GLN A 224 20.45 8.00 -7.36
N ASP A 225 20.10 8.60 -8.49
CA ASP A 225 20.23 7.96 -9.79
C ASP A 225 21.67 8.03 -10.32
N GLU A 226 21.92 7.40 -11.46
CA GLU A 226 23.23 7.34 -12.12
C GLU A 226 23.76 8.75 -12.51
N ASN A 227 22.87 9.72 -12.70
CA ASN A 227 23.21 11.11 -13.04
C ASN A 227 23.42 11.99 -11.81
N GLY A 228 23.32 11.40 -10.61
CA GLY A 228 23.42 12.11 -9.36
C GLY A 228 22.16 12.86 -8.93
N LYS A 229 21.05 12.71 -9.66
CA LYS A 229 19.76 13.33 -9.34
C LYS A 229 19.07 12.55 -8.23
N TYR A 230 18.39 13.31 -7.38
CA TYR A 230 17.60 12.80 -6.27
C TYR A 230 16.26 12.20 -6.74
N CYS A 231 15.86 11.09 -6.12
CA CYS A 231 14.51 10.52 -6.17
C CYS A 231 14.14 9.84 -4.83
N ASN A 232 12.88 9.50 -4.58
CA ASN A 232 12.46 8.86 -3.32
C ASN A 232 11.32 7.84 -3.43
N CYS A 233 10.80 7.55 -4.62
CA CYS A 233 9.71 6.59 -4.74
C CYS A 233 9.66 5.94 -6.12
N TRP A 234 8.99 4.80 -6.22
CA TRP A 234 8.82 4.05 -7.46
C TRP A 234 7.36 4.01 -7.85
N ARG A 235 7.12 4.11 -9.15
CA ARG A 235 5.78 4.03 -9.73
C ARG A 235 5.46 2.57 -10.08
N ASN A 236 4.20 2.20 -9.97
CA ASN A 236 3.73 0.93 -10.53
C ASN A 236 3.40 1.16 -12.02
N SER A 237 4.19 0.55 -12.91
CA SER A 237 4.03 0.73 -14.37
C SER A 237 2.69 0.20 -14.88
N LEU A 238 2.18 -0.90 -14.33
CA LEU A 238 0.86 -1.41 -14.70
C LEU A 238 -0.24 -0.41 -14.34
N VAL A 239 -0.12 0.28 -13.21
CA VAL A 239 -1.05 1.35 -12.83
C VAL A 239 -0.99 2.51 -13.83
N ASP A 240 0.22 2.94 -14.20
CA ASP A 240 0.43 4.05 -15.15
C ASP A 240 -0.02 3.75 -16.58
N GLU A 241 0.29 2.55 -17.06
CA GLU A 241 0.13 2.19 -18.46
C GLU A 241 -1.25 1.59 -18.76
N PHE A 242 -1.90 0.98 -17.75
CA PHE A 242 -3.16 0.27 -17.94
C PHE A 242 -4.32 0.87 -17.14
N PHE A 243 -4.19 0.99 -15.82
CA PHE A 243 -5.33 1.37 -14.97
C PHE A 243 -5.67 2.86 -15.05
N ILE A 244 -4.67 3.74 -15.05
CA ILE A 244 -4.89 5.20 -15.12
C ILE A 244 -5.59 5.59 -16.43
N PRO A 245 -5.12 5.17 -17.62
CA PRO A 245 -5.80 5.48 -18.88
C PRO A 245 -7.26 5.01 -18.90
N LYS A 246 -7.55 3.81 -18.40
CA LYS A 246 -8.92 3.27 -18.32
C LYS A 246 -9.80 4.05 -17.34
N LEU A 247 -9.23 4.46 -16.20
CA LEU A 247 -9.94 5.29 -15.24
C LEU A 247 -10.26 6.66 -15.84
N GLU A 248 -9.31 7.29 -16.53
CA GLU A 248 -9.52 8.57 -17.22
C GLU A 248 -10.61 8.46 -18.30
N GLU A 249 -10.59 7.39 -19.12
CA GLU A 249 -11.63 7.10 -20.12
C GLU A 249 -13.01 6.92 -19.46
N THR A 250 -13.08 6.15 -18.38
CA THR A 250 -14.33 5.90 -17.64
C THR A 250 -14.90 7.18 -17.03
N LEU A 251 -14.04 8.09 -16.58
CA LEU A 251 -14.43 9.38 -16.00
C LEU A 251 -14.67 10.47 -17.05
N GLY A 252 -14.36 10.22 -18.33
CA GLY A 252 -14.49 11.20 -19.41
C GLY A 252 -13.50 12.37 -19.30
N ILE A 253 -12.31 12.11 -18.74
CA ILE A 253 -11.23 13.11 -18.60
C ILE A 253 -10.38 13.19 -19.88
N LYS A 254 -10.41 12.12 -20.69
CA LYS A 254 -9.77 12.04 -22.02
C LYS A 254 -10.79 11.68 -23.11
#